data_AF-A0A2V5IAQ5-F1
#
_entry.id   AF-A0A2V5IAQ5-F1
#
_cell.length_a   1.000
_cell.length_b   1.000
_cell.length_c   1.000
_cell.angle_alpha   90.00
_cell.angle_beta   90.00
_cell.angle_gamma   90.00
#
_symmetry.space_group_name_H-M   'P 1'
#
loop_
_entity.id
_entity.type
_entity.pdbx_description
1 polymer ?
#
loop_
_entity_poly.entity_id
_entity_poly.type
_entity_poly.pdbx_seq_one_letter_code
_entity_poly.pdbx_strand_id
1 'polypeptide(L)' 'MCYKLVERFAACRCLYFQHAVDPCEAYGQRGHSVQEKVVLVGYACAQHSIKFNSG' A
#
# COMPACT_ATOMS: atom_id res chain seq x y z
N MET A 1 2.35 15.08 11.37
CA MET A 1 1.84 14.73 10.04
C MET A 1 1.40 13.28 10.08
N CYS A 2 0.16 12.96 9.72
CA CYS A 2 -0.31 11.58 9.74
C CYS A 2 0.14 10.84 8.49
N TYR A 3 0.56 9.60 8.66
CA TYR A 3 0.98 8.75 7.54
C TYR A 3 0.13 7.51 7.46
N LYS A 4 -0.10 7.03 6.25
CA LYS A 4 -0.70 5.71 6.00
C LYS A 4 0.22 4.94 5.08
N LEU A 5 0.76 3.84 5.59
CA LEU A 5 1.61 2.96 4.81
C LEU A 5 0.75 2.03 3.95
N VAL A 6 1.01 2.01 2.65
CA VAL A 6 0.32 1.15 1.69
C VAL A 6 1.34 0.32 0.95
N GLU A 7 1.25 -0.99 1.11
CA GLU A 7 2.12 -1.94 0.43
C GLU A 7 1.48 -2.38 -0.87
N ARG A 8 2.22 -2.30 -1.97
CA ARG A 8 1.75 -2.68 -3.31
C ARG A 8 2.78 -3.52 -4.03
N PHE A 9 2.33 -4.37 -4.95
CA PHE A 9 3.22 -5.12 -5.81
C PHE A 9 3.95 -4.24 -6.81
N ALA A 10 5.23 -4.52 -7.06
CA ALA A 10 6.08 -3.69 -7.91
C ALA A 10 5.56 -3.60 -9.36
N ALA A 11 5.21 -4.72 -9.97
CA ALA A 11 4.82 -4.78 -11.38
C ALA A 11 3.36 -4.35 -11.62
N CYS A 12 2.41 -4.87 -10.84
CA CYS A 12 0.98 -4.65 -11.08
C CYS A 12 0.35 -3.56 -10.20
N ARG A 13 1.08 -3.03 -9.21
CA ARG A 13 0.59 -2.04 -8.24
C ARG A 13 -0.65 -2.48 -7.45
N CYS A 14 -1.05 -3.74 -7.53
CA CYS A 14 -2.13 -4.30 -6.72
C CYS A 14 -1.83 -4.09 -5.23
N LEU A 15 -2.88 -3.87 -4.44
CA LEU A 15 -2.76 -3.76 -3.00
C LEU A 15 -2.26 -5.10 -2.44
N TYR A 16 -1.15 -5.05 -1.72
CA TYR A 16 -0.68 -6.16 -0.89
C TYR A 16 -1.26 -6.04 0.51
N PHE A 17 -1.07 -4.88 1.14
CA PHE A 17 -1.56 -4.60 2.48
C PHE A 17 -1.75 -3.10 2.70
N GLN A 18 -2.78 -2.72 3.46
CA GLN A 18 -3.01 -1.34 3.88
C GLN A 18 -2.94 -1.26 5.39
N HIS A 19 -1.98 -0.48 5.89
CA HIS A 19 -1.79 -0.27 7.32
C HIS A 19 -2.80 0.75 7.87
N ALA A 20 -3.00 0.72 9.18
CA ALA A 20 -3.70 1.78 9.89
C ALA A 20 -2.97 3.11 9.72
N VAL A 21 -3.70 4.21 9.90
CA VAL A 21 -3.09 5.54 9.93
C VAL A 21 -2.24 5.66 11.20
N ASP A 22 -1.00 6.10 11.04
CA ASP A 22 -0.13 6.56 12.12
C ASP A 22 -0.55 8.00 12.50
N PRO A 23 -1.26 8.18 13.63
CA PRO A 23 -1.81 9.47 13.98
C PRO A 23 -0.74 10.36 14.61
N CYS A 24 -0.68 11.61 14.19
CA CYS A 24 0.06 12.65 14.91
C CYS A 24 -0.87 13.40 15.88
N GLU A 25 -0.31 14.29 16.70
CA GLU A 25 -1.07 15.03 17.73
C GLU A 25 -2.25 15.85 17.17
N ALA A 26 -2.19 16.27 15.90
CA ALA A 26 -3.26 17.01 15.22
C ALA A 26 -4.27 16.10 14.48
N TYR A 27 -4.23 14.77 14.69
CA TYR A 27 -5.13 13.84 14.02
C TYR A 27 -6.60 14.17 14.34
N GLY A 28 -7.43 14.23 13.29
CA GLY A 28 -8.85 14.61 13.41
C GLY A 28 -9.14 16.11 13.43
N GLN A 29 -8.11 16.98 13.46
CA GLN A 29 -8.31 18.42 13.35
C GLN A 29 -8.70 18.84 11.92
N ARG A 30 -9.51 19.89 11.79
CA ARG A 30 -9.90 20.45 10.49
C ARG A 30 -8.67 20.96 9.73
N GLY A 31 -8.58 20.62 8.44
CA GLY A 31 -7.43 20.97 7.61
C GLY A 31 -6.23 20.04 7.76
N HIS A 32 -6.34 18.98 8.56
CA HIS A 32 -5.31 17.96 8.68
C HIS A 32 -5.47 16.88 7.59
N SER A 33 -4.42 16.66 6.79
CA SER A 33 -4.41 15.62 5.76
C SER A 33 -3.54 14.44 6.17
N VAL A 34 -4.02 13.23 5.83
CA VAL A 34 -3.22 12.00 5.96
C VAL A 34 -2.45 11.82 4.66
N GLN A 35 -1.13 11.68 4.74
CA GLN A 35 -0.32 11.38 3.56
C GLN A 35 -0.16 9.87 3.39
N GLU A 36 -0.41 9.38 2.19
CA GLU A 36 -0.15 7.99 1.85
C GLU A 36 1.31 7.80 1.42
N LYS A 37 1.96 6.80 1.99
CA LYS A 37 3.29 6.35 1.58
C LYS A 37 3.17 4.96 0.98
N VAL A 38 3.52 4.84 -0.29
CA VAL A 38 3.50 3.56 -1.00
C VAL A 38 4.87 2.92 -0.91
N VAL A 39 4.91 1.66 -0.45
CA VAL A 39 6.10 0.81 -0.51
C VAL A 39 5.83 -0.34 -1.47
N LEU A 40 6.81 -0.64 -2.31
CA LEU A 40 6.73 -1.75 -3.25
C LEU A 40 7.22 -3.03 -2.58
N VAL A 41 6.38 -4.06 -2.58
CA VAL A 41 6.65 -5.37 -1.97
C VAL A 41 6.38 -6.48 -2.97
N GLY A 42 7.36 -7.38 -3.14
CA GLY A 42 7.25 -8.47 -4.12
C GLY A 42 7.09 -8.00 -5.58
N TYR A 43 7.09 -8.96 -6.50
CA TYR A 43 7.02 -8.64 -7.94
C TYR A 43 5.57 -8.49 -8.44
N ALA A 44 4.75 -9.53 -8.33
CA ALA A 44 3.36 -9.56 -8.80
C ALA A 44 2.43 -10.30 -7.83
N CYS A 45 1.16 -9.89 -7.76
CA CYS A 45 0.15 -10.58 -6.94
C CYS A 45 -0.25 -11.93 -7.55
N ALA A 46 -0.92 -12.79 -6.78
CA ALA A 46 -1.32 -14.13 -7.26
C ALA A 46 -2.20 -14.13 -8.52
N GLN A 47 -2.96 -13.06 -8.77
CA GLN A 47 -3.78 -12.91 -9.98
C GLN A 47 -2.95 -12.49 -11.20
N HIS A 48 -1.84 -11.78 -10.98
CA HIS A 48 -0.95 -11.28 -12.03
C HIS A 48 0.38 -12.06 -12.09
N SER A 49 0.58 -13.03 -11.22
CA SER A 49 1.69 -13.97 -11.31
C SER A 49 1.38 -14.89 -12.48
N ILE A 50 2.14 -14.73 -13.57
CA ILE A 50 2.07 -15.64 -14.70
C ILE A 50 2.49 -17.02 -14.19
N LYS A 51 1.51 -17.91 -13.99
CA LYS A 51 1.80 -19.33 -13.87
C LYS A 51 2.12 -19.80 -15.28
N PHE A 52 3.40 -19.95 -15.59
CA PHE A 52 3.78 -20.73 -16.77
C PHE A 52 3.30 -22.16 -16.52
N ASN A 53 2.10 -22.50 -16.99
CA ASN A 53 1.64 -23.88 -17.01
C ASN A 53 2.33 -24.55 -18.21
N SER A 54 3.46 -25.21 -17.92
CA SER A 54 4.04 -26.17 -18.86
C SER A 54 3.36 -27.50 -18.59
N GLY A 55 2.40 -27.88 -19.43
CA GLY A 55 1.65 -29.13 -19.32
C GLY A 55 0.49 -29.18 -20.29
#